data_AF-A0A9N9DG17-F1
#
_entry.id   AF-A0A9N9DG17-F1
#
_cell.length_a   1.000
_cell.length_b   1.000
_cell.length_c   1.000
_cell.angle_alpha   90.00
_cell.angle_beta   90.00
_cell.angle_gamma   90.00
#
_symmetry.space_group_name_H-M   'P 1'
#
loop_
_entity.id
_entity.type
_entity.pdbx_description
1 polymer ?
#
loop_
_entity_poly.entity_id
_entity_poly.type
_entity_poly.pdbx_seq_one_letter_code
_entity_poly.pdbx_strand_id
1 'polypeptide(L)'
;MAKSKFEYVKKFELNDSLLPNTCDNGTVSGNILTRRPLILLHGPRFSDVHDFKKPNDKNALDLMNKCAECVMNNVHDVLLSYGQSDEYSFVLNKECNLYDRRESKIVSTIVSLFTSSYVFYWKNFFPDQELQYPPSFDGRLVQYPSDTNLRDYL
;
A
#
# COMPACT_ATOMS: atom_id res chain seq x y z
N MET A 1 16.68 -27.50 23.86
CA MET A 1 16.00 -26.59 22.90
C MET A 1 16.02 -27.22 21.52
N ALA A 2 14.87 -27.68 21.03
CA ALA A 2 14.69 -28.37 19.75
C ALA A 2 14.68 -27.39 18.55
N LYS A 3 15.76 -26.62 18.36
CA LYS A 3 15.80 -25.53 17.37
C LYS A 3 16.89 -25.62 16.30
N SER A 4 17.64 -26.72 16.13
CA SER A 4 18.77 -26.72 15.18
C SER A 4 18.52 -27.40 13.82
N LYS A 5 17.78 -28.52 13.76
CA LYS A 5 17.75 -29.37 12.55
C LYS A 5 17.20 -28.66 11.29
N PHE A 6 16.29 -27.72 11.45
CA PHE A 6 15.63 -27.02 10.34
C PHE A 6 15.94 -25.51 10.30
N GLU A 7 16.83 -25.00 11.15
CA GLU A 7 17.11 -23.55 11.20
C GLU A 7 17.78 -23.03 9.92
N TYR A 8 18.46 -23.91 9.17
CA TYR A 8 19.11 -23.57 7.91
C TYR A 8 18.13 -22.98 6.88
N VAL A 9 16.82 -23.27 6.96
CA VAL A 9 15.83 -22.74 6.02
C VAL A 9 15.68 -21.23 6.09
N LYS A 10 15.96 -20.61 7.25
CA LYS A 10 15.94 -19.15 7.40
C LYS A 10 17.01 -18.45 6.57
N LYS A 11 18.10 -19.16 6.22
CA LYS A 11 19.18 -18.58 5.40
C LYS A 11 18.79 -18.36 3.94
N PHE A 12 17.65 -18.92 3.50
CA PHE A 12 17.09 -18.65 2.17
C PHE A 12 16.25 -17.38 2.13
N GLU A 13 15.94 -16.75 3.26
CA GLU A 13 15.29 -15.44 3.28
C GLU A 13 16.24 -14.39 2.71
N LEU A 14 15.78 -13.64 1.71
CA LEU A 14 16.53 -12.52 1.15
C LEU A 14 16.37 -11.29 2.05
N ASN A 15 17.45 -10.52 2.19
CA ASN A 15 17.40 -9.23 2.86
C ASN A 15 16.89 -8.17 1.89
N ASP A 16 15.60 -7.88 1.97
CA ASP A 16 14.92 -6.86 1.14
C ASP A 16 14.95 -5.47 1.81
N SER A 17 16.09 -5.13 2.43
CA SER A 17 16.26 -3.82 3.07
C SER A 17 16.46 -2.76 1.98
N LEU A 18 15.61 -1.73 2.01
CA LEU A 18 15.69 -0.59 1.11
C LEU A 18 16.97 0.21 1.41
N LEU A 19 17.53 0.89 0.39
CA LEU A 19 18.73 1.68 0.57
C LEU A 19 18.51 2.76 1.65
N PRO A 20 19.31 2.78 2.73
CA PRO A 20 19.31 3.86 3.69
C PRO A 20 19.97 5.07 3.03
N ASN A 21 19.29 6.22 3.00
CA ASN A 21 19.73 7.41 2.28
C ASN A 21 20.13 7.09 0.83
N THR A 22 19.25 7.26 -0.15
CA THR A 22 19.69 7.35 -1.56
C THR A 22 20.61 8.57 -1.73
N CYS A 23 21.88 8.41 -1.37
CA CYS A 23 23.04 9.29 -1.55
C CYS A 23 24.28 8.60 -0.95
N ASP A 24 25.04 7.89 -1.80
CA ASP A 24 26.50 7.91 -1.64
C ASP A 24 26.99 9.15 -2.39
N ASN A 25 27.72 10.02 -1.70
CA ASN A 25 28.33 11.27 -2.19
C ASN A 25 27.37 12.42 -2.58
N GLY A 26 26.91 13.17 -1.56
CA GLY A 26 27.10 14.62 -1.56
C GLY A 26 26.02 15.55 -2.12
N THR A 27 24.95 15.10 -2.78
CA THR A 27 23.80 15.99 -3.08
C THR A 27 22.52 15.18 -3.37
N VAL A 28 21.40 15.61 -2.77
CA VAL A 28 19.99 15.25 -3.03
C VAL A 28 19.33 14.21 -2.07
N SER A 29 18.38 14.71 -1.28
CA SER A 29 17.46 13.92 -0.44
C SER A 29 16.43 13.19 -1.31
N GLY A 30 16.30 11.87 -1.15
CA GLY A 30 15.27 11.06 -1.83
C GLY A 30 14.17 10.60 -0.88
N ASN A 31 12.92 10.61 -1.36
CA ASN A 31 11.75 10.11 -0.64
C ASN A 31 11.45 8.66 -1.02
N ILE A 32 10.98 7.86 -0.06
CA ILE A 32 10.51 6.51 -0.34
C ILE A 32 9.05 6.59 -0.77
N LEU A 33 8.75 6.14 -1.98
CA LEU A 33 7.37 5.93 -2.41
C LEU A 33 7.03 4.44 -2.42
N THR A 34 5.80 4.13 -2.05
CA THR A 34 5.16 2.91 -2.51
C THR A 34 4.52 3.21 -3.86
N ARG A 35 5.27 2.98 -4.96
CA ARG A 35 4.93 3.43 -6.33
C ARG A 35 3.93 2.54 -7.07
N ARG A 36 3.63 1.31 -6.61
CA ARG A 36 2.51 0.63 -7.25
C ARG A 36 1.27 0.81 -6.41
N PRO A 37 0.26 1.47 -6.99
CA PRO A 37 -0.96 1.69 -6.28
C PRO A 37 -1.49 0.37 -5.77
N LEU A 38 -2.20 0.38 -4.65
CA LEU A 38 -3.04 -0.75 -4.31
C LEU A 38 -4.02 -0.95 -5.46
N ILE A 39 -3.72 -1.90 -6.33
CA ILE A 39 -4.58 -2.22 -7.48
C ILE A 39 -5.49 -3.32 -7.01
N LEU A 40 -6.80 -3.10 -7.15
CA LEU A 40 -7.75 -4.18 -7.00
C LEU A 40 -7.50 -5.19 -8.14
N LEU A 41 -6.92 -6.34 -7.82
CA LEU A 41 -6.51 -7.36 -8.81
C LEU A 41 -7.66 -7.85 -9.71
N HIS A 42 -8.89 -7.57 -9.30
CA HIS A 42 -10.11 -7.89 -10.01
C HIS A 42 -10.98 -6.67 -10.31
N GLY A 43 -10.43 -5.45 -10.39
CA GLY A 43 -11.13 -4.18 -10.60
C GLY A 43 -12.39 -4.26 -11.49
N PRO A 44 -12.26 -4.67 -12.77
CA PRO A 44 -13.38 -4.76 -13.68
C PRO A 44 -14.44 -5.79 -13.25
N ARG A 45 -13.99 -6.98 -12.82
CA ARG A 45 -14.88 -8.06 -12.37
C ARG A 45 -15.59 -7.72 -11.06
N PHE A 46 -14.90 -7.00 -10.17
CA PHE A 46 -15.43 -6.58 -8.88
C PHE A 46 -16.50 -5.51 -9.07
N SER A 47 -16.24 -4.54 -9.95
CA SER A 47 -17.19 -3.51 -10.37
C SER A 47 -18.45 -4.10 -11.00
N ASP A 48 -18.29 -5.11 -11.88
CA ASP A 48 -19.44 -5.76 -12.53
C ASP A 48 -20.23 -6.67 -11.58
N VAL A 49 -19.58 -7.40 -10.67
CA VAL A 49 -20.27 -8.26 -9.68
C VAL A 49 -20.99 -7.44 -8.60
N HIS A 50 -20.47 -6.25 -8.30
CA HIS A 50 -21.06 -5.34 -7.34
C HIS A 50 -21.82 -4.18 -8.00
N ASP A 51 -22.19 -4.29 -9.29
CA ASP A 51 -23.05 -3.31 -10.00
C ASP A 51 -22.68 -1.84 -9.76
N PHE A 52 -21.38 -1.51 -9.79
CA PHE A 52 -20.92 -0.15 -9.56
C PHE A 52 -21.43 0.81 -10.64
N LYS A 53 -21.77 2.04 -10.22
CA LYS A 53 -22.24 3.09 -11.14
C LYS A 53 -21.12 3.51 -12.09
N LYS A 54 -21.36 3.41 -13.40
CA LYS A 54 -20.46 3.87 -14.46
C LYS A 54 -20.84 5.30 -14.87
N PRO A 55 -19.87 6.21 -15.15
CA PRO A 55 -18.43 5.95 -15.25
C PRO A 55 -17.70 5.92 -13.91
N ASN A 56 -18.21 6.58 -12.87
CA ASN A 56 -17.58 6.65 -11.55
C ASN A 56 -18.62 6.42 -10.44
N ASP A 57 -18.30 5.49 -9.53
CA ASP A 57 -19.11 5.26 -8.35
C ASP A 57 -18.54 6.02 -7.15
N LYS A 58 -19.31 6.97 -6.63
CA LYS A 58 -18.87 7.81 -5.52
C LYS A 58 -18.70 7.01 -4.22
N ASN A 59 -19.55 6.02 -3.96
CA ASN A 59 -19.47 5.24 -2.73
C ASN A 59 -18.23 4.35 -2.72
N ALA A 60 -17.89 3.77 -3.88
CA ALA A 60 -16.66 2.99 -4.03
C ALA A 60 -15.40 3.87 -3.80
N LEU A 61 -15.39 5.07 -4.37
CA LEU A 61 -14.29 6.03 -4.17
C LEU A 61 -14.20 6.51 -2.73
N ASP A 62 -15.33 6.84 -2.10
CA ASP A 62 -15.37 7.27 -0.70
C ASP A 62 -14.96 6.15 0.27
N LEU A 63 -15.29 4.89 -0.04
CA LEU A 63 -14.79 3.72 0.68
C LEU A 63 -13.26 3.61 0.57
N MET A 64 -12.71 3.74 -0.64
CA MET A 64 -11.26 3.72 -0.86
C MET A 64 -10.55 4.86 -0.14
N ASN A 65 -11.13 6.08 -0.17
CA ASN A 65 -10.67 7.23 0.63
C ASN A 65 -10.62 6.91 2.12
N LYS A 66 -11.68 6.26 2.66
CA LYS A 66 -11.72 5.89 4.08
C LYS A 66 -10.67 4.85 4.45
N CYS A 67 -10.39 3.91 3.55
CA CYS A 67 -9.32 2.94 3.73
C CYS A 67 -7.95 3.62 3.78
N ALA A 68 -7.68 4.54 2.85
CA ALA A 68 -6.44 5.30 2.83
C ALA A 68 -6.26 6.16 4.09
N GLU A 69 -7.31 6.81 4.57
CA GLU A 69 -7.31 7.56 5.83
C GLU A 69 -6.95 6.64 7.02
N CYS A 70 -7.51 5.43 7.06
CA CYS A 70 -7.19 4.44 8.09
C CYS A 70 -5.71 4.03 8.04
N VAL A 71 -5.16 3.82 6.84
CA VAL A 71 -3.74 3.51 6.67
C VAL A 71 -2.85 4.66 7.16
N MET A 72 -3.14 5.90 6.78
CA MET A 72 -2.38 7.07 7.22
C MET A 72 -2.44 7.27 8.75
N ASN A 73 -3.59 6.99 9.36
CA ASN A 73 -3.75 7.11 10.81
C ASN A 73 -2.97 6.05 11.59
N ASN A 74 -2.79 4.85 11.05
CA ASN A 74 -2.05 3.78 11.72
C ASN A 74 -0.54 3.80 11.37
N VAL A 75 -0.19 4.26 10.18
CA VAL A 75 1.19 4.35 9.70
C VAL A 75 1.62 5.81 9.66
N HIS A 76 2.07 6.33 10.81
CA HIS A 76 2.42 7.75 10.98
C HIS A 76 3.54 8.25 10.07
N ASP A 77 4.35 7.35 9.50
CA ASP A 77 5.42 7.69 8.56
C ASP A 77 4.90 8.04 7.15
N VAL A 78 3.60 7.85 6.88
CA VAL A 78 2.97 8.23 5.61
C VAL A 78 2.70 9.74 5.60
N LEU A 79 3.37 10.46 4.70
CA LEU A 79 3.25 11.92 4.54
C LEU A 79 2.06 12.32 3.66
N LEU A 80 1.80 11.54 2.61
CA LEU A 80 0.79 11.85 1.60
C LEU A 80 0.21 10.54 1.06
N SER A 81 -1.08 10.55 0.75
CA SER A 81 -1.72 9.52 -0.05
C SER A 81 -2.41 10.13 -1.25
N TYR A 82 -2.34 9.48 -2.41
CA TYR A 82 -3.03 9.87 -3.63
C TYR A 82 -3.78 8.66 -4.19
N GLY A 83 -5.06 8.82 -4.51
CA GLY A 83 -5.88 7.74 -5.04
C GLY A 83 -6.63 8.17 -6.29
N GLN A 84 -6.71 7.28 -7.27
CA GLN A 84 -7.50 7.48 -8.48
C GLN A 84 -8.11 6.15 -8.93
N SER A 85 -9.42 6.15 -9.21
CA SER A 85 -10.16 4.96 -9.64
C SER A 85 -10.03 3.80 -8.63
N ASP A 86 -9.37 2.70 -8.99
CA ASP A 86 -9.13 1.51 -8.17
C ASP A 86 -7.71 1.45 -7.59
N GLU A 87 -6.98 2.56 -7.64
CA GLU A 87 -5.55 2.67 -7.33
C GLU A 87 -5.27 3.64 -6.18
N TYR A 88 -4.36 3.26 -5.26
CA TYR A 88 -3.89 4.12 -4.17
C TYR A 88 -2.38 4.10 -3.93
N SER A 89 -1.76 5.26 -4.00
CA SER A 89 -0.34 5.49 -3.77
C SER A 89 -0.10 6.13 -2.41
N PHE A 90 0.91 5.65 -1.68
CA PHE A 90 1.31 6.18 -0.38
C PHE A 90 2.77 6.65 -0.42
N VAL A 91 2.99 7.85 0.09
CA VAL A 91 4.30 8.50 0.19
C VAL A 91 4.81 8.40 1.62
N LEU A 92 5.94 7.74 1.81
CA LEU A 92 6.58 7.56 3.11
C LEU A 92 7.68 8.61 3.29
N ASN A 93 7.89 9.04 4.53
CA ASN A 93 8.99 9.92 4.87
C ASN A 93 10.34 9.24 4.57
N LYS A 94 11.30 9.97 4.01
CA LYS A 94 12.66 9.51 3.74
C LYS A 94 13.39 9.01 5.00
N GLU A 95 13.11 9.65 6.13
CA GLU A 95 13.71 9.37 7.43
C GLU A 95 13.01 8.23 8.17
N CYS A 96 11.97 7.62 7.57
CA CYS A 96 11.27 6.54 8.24
C CYS A 96 12.20 5.32 8.42
N ASN A 97 12.16 4.76 9.63
CA ASN A 97 12.82 3.52 9.98
C ASN A 97 11.81 2.39 10.23
N LEU A 98 10.66 2.46 9.56
CA LEU A 98 9.59 1.48 9.71
C LEU A 98 10.11 0.09 9.27
N TYR A 99 10.04 -0.89 10.18
CA TYR A 99 10.43 -2.29 9.95
C TYR A 99 11.85 -2.49 9.39
N ASP A 100 12.84 -1.71 9.86
CA ASP A 100 14.22 -1.72 9.34
C ASP A 100 14.27 -1.49 7.83
N ARG A 101 13.29 -0.73 7.30
CA ARG A 101 13.12 -0.44 5.88
C ARG A 101 13.03 -1.70 5.03
N ARG A 102 12.45 -2.79 5.56
CA ARG A 102 12.20 -4.01 4.79
C ARG A 102 11.01 -3.81 3.86
N GLU A 103 11.26 -3.88 2.56
CA GLU A 103 10.23 -3.69 1.54
C GLU A 103 9.02 -4.60 1.78
N SER A 104 9.28 -5.90 1.92
CA SER A 104 8.23 -6.91 2.09
C SER A 104 7.34 -6.65 3.30
N LYS A 105 7.89 -6.12 4.40
CA LYS A 105 7.12 -5.79 5.61
C LYS A 105 6.30 -4.53 5.44
N ILE A 106 6.87 -3.48 4.84
CA ILE A 106 6.15 -2.22 4.59
C ILE A 106 4.96 -2.48 3.67
N VAL A 107 5.22 -3.13 2.52
CA VAL A 107 4.19 -3.43 1.52
C VAL A 107 3.10 -4.32 2.10
N SER A 108 3.46 -5.45 2.72
CA SER A 108 2.44 -6.36 3.27
C SER A 108 1.62 -5.71 4.39
N THR A 109 2.22 -4.84 5.21
CA THR A 109 1.49 -4.12 6.27
C THR A 109 0.48 -3.14 5.68
N ILE A 110 0.91 -2.32 4.72
CA ILE A 110 0.01 -1.35 4.06
C ILE A 110 -1.13 -2.07 3.34
N VAL A 111 -0.81 -3.10 2.54
CA VAL A 111 -1.80 -3.86 1.77
C VAL A 111 -2.79 -4.58 2.68
N SER A 112 -2.30 -5.25 3.73
CA SER A 112 -3.18 -5.98 4.67
C SER A 112 -4.10 -5.02 5.43
N LEU A 113 -3.56 -3.89 5.90
CA LEU A 113 -4.35 -2.89 6.60
C LEU A 113 -5.44 -2.32 5.68
N PHE A 114 -5.08 -1.90 4.47
CA PHE A 114 -6.05 -1.37 3.51
C PHE A 114 -7.13 -2.40 3.14
N THR A 115 -6.74 -3.65 2.88
CA THR A 115 -7.70 -4.72 2.57
C THR A 115 -8.66 -4.98 3.73
N SER A 116 -8.13 -5.00 4.97
CA SER A 116 -8.95 -5.18 6.16
C SER A 116 -9.92 -4.01 6.39
N SER A 117 -9.45 -2.76 6.18
CA SER A 117 -10.29 -1.57 6.25
C SER A 117 -11.38 -1.59 5.19
N TYR A 118 -11.09 -2.05 3.98
CA TYR A 118 -12.07 -2.11 2.90
C TYR A 118 -13.24 -3.03 3.24
N VAL A 119 -12.94 -4.23 3.77
CA VAL A 119 -13.98 -5.17 4.21
C VAL A 119 -14.72 -4.64 5.45
N PHE A 120 -13.99 -4.03 6.38
CA PHE A 120 -14.56 -3.50 7.62
C PHE A 120 -15.55 -2.34 7.37
N TYR A 121 -15.19 -1.41 6.50
CA TYR A 121 -16.00 -0.24 6.19
C TYR A 121 -16.98 -0.46 5.04
N TRP A 122 -16.96 -1.60 4.35
CA TRP A 122 -17.86 -1.90 3.22
C TRP A 122 -19.33 -1.57 3.54
N LYS A 123 -19.86 -2.11 4.65
CA LYS A 123 -21.26 -1.90 5.05
C LYS A 123 -21.62 -0.45 5.35
N ASN A 124 -20.65 0.41 5.61
CA ASN A 124 -20.89 1.83 5.89
C ASN A 124 -21.20 2.61 4.60
N PHE A 125 -20.63 2.17 3.46
CA PHE A 125 -20.81 2.81 2.15
C PHE A 125 -21.79 2.04 1.25
N PHE A 126 -21.92 0.73 1.47
CA PHE A 126 -22.78 -0.19 0.76
C PHE A 126 -23.69 -0.93 1.77
N PRO A 127 -24.69 -0.25 2.37
CA PRO A 127 -25.54 -0.86 3.40
C PRO A 127 -26.46 -1.94 2.83
N ASP A 128 -26.95 -1.75 1.60
CA ASP A 128 -27.92 -2.62 0.94
C ASP A 128 -27.26 -3.72 0.09
N GLN A 129 -25.93 -3.72 0.02
CA GLN A 129 -25.18 -4.60 -0.86
C GLN A 129 -24.15 -5.42 -0.09
N GLU A 130 -24.33 -6.74 -0.13
CA GLU A 130 -23.40 -7.66 0.49
C GLU A 130 -22.16 -7.87 -0.38
N LEU A 131 -21.02 -7.93 0.28
CA LEU A 131 -19.73 -8.25 -0.34
C LEU A 131 -19.76 -9.71 -0.80
N GLN A 132 -19.75 -9.94 -2.11
CA GLN A 132 -19.91 -11.27 -2.70
C GLN A 132 -18.64 -12.13 -2.54
N TYR A 133 -17.48 -11.49 -2.59
CA TYR A 133 -16.18 -12.15 -2.41
C TYR A 133 -15.15 -11.18 -1.83
N PRO A 134 -14.13 -11.67 -1.10
CA PRO A 134 -13.14 -10.80 -0.49
C PRO A 134 -12.32 -10.07 -1.55
N PRO A 135 -12.14 -8.74 -1.43
CA PRO A 135 -11.27 -7.99 -2.32
C PRO A 135 -9.81 -8.40 -2.07
N SER A 136 -8.98 -8.26 -3.11
CA SER A 136 -7.55 -8.50 -3.04
C SER A 136 -6.82 -7.38 -3.72
N PHE A 137 -5.81 -6.85 -3.04
CA PHE A 137 -4.99 -5.76 -3.54
C PHE A 137 -3.54 -6.22 -3.70
N ASP A 138 -2.89 -5.78 -4.78
CA ASP A 138 -1.44 -5.90 -4.95
C ASP A 138 -0.78 -4.57 -4.57
N GLY A 139 0.40 -4.61 -3.98
CA GLY A 139 1.16 -3.42 -3.61
C GLY A 139 2.63 -3.61 -3.93
N ARG A 140 3.32 -2.54 -4.34
CA ARG A 140 4.77 -2.59 -4.57
C ARG A 140 5.43 -1.28 -4.17
N LEU A 141 6.71 -1.38 -3.80
CA LEU A 141 7.49 -0.24 -3.36
C LEU A 141 8.51 0.17 -4.43
N VAL A 142 8.67 1.47 -4.66
CA VAL A 142 9.73 1.98 -5.54
C VAL A 142 10.32 3.25 -4.98
N GLN A 143 11.64 3.27 -4.89
CA GLN A 143 12.37 4.38 -4.31
C GLN A 143 12.57 5.48 -5.36
N TYR A 144 12.41 6.73 -4.93
CA TYR A 144 12.70 7.90 -5.75
C TYR A 144 13.83 8.72 -5.12
N PRO A 145 14.92 8.96 -5.87
CA PRO A 145 16.10 9.61 -5.31
C PRO A 145 15.94 11.12 -5.11
N SER A 146 14.91 11.76 -5.69
CA SER A 146 14.70 13.20 -5.58
C SER A 146 13.21 13.57 -5.43
N ASP A 147 12.97 14.72 -4.77
CA ASP A 147 11.64 15.33 -4.65
C ASP A 147 11.04 15.68 -6.02
N THR A 148 11.87 16.02 -7.00
CA THR A 148 11.42 16.31 -8.37
C THR A 148 10.80 15.07 -9.00
N ASN A 149 11.47 13.91 -8.89
CA ASN A 149 10.91 12.67 -9.45
C ASN A 149 9.63 12.21 -8.72
N LEU A 150 9.53 12.52 -7.42
CA LEU A 150 8.30 12.33 -6.66
C LEU A 150 7.17 13.20 -7.21
N ARG A 151 7.43 14.48 -7.47
CA ARG A 151 6.43 15.40 -8.04
C ARG A 151 6.04 15.04 -9.47
N ASP A 152 6.97 14.55 -10.27
CA ASP A 152 6.68 14.11 -11.65
C ASP A 152 5.83 12.82 -11.67
N TYR A 153 5.80 12.08 -10.56
CA TYR A 153 5.00 10.86 -10.42
C TYR A 153 3.57 11.12 -9.95
N LEU A 154 3.37 12.11 -9.09
CA LEU A 154 2.06 12.51 -8.54
C LEU A 154 1.25 13.33 -9.55
#